data_AF-A0A9D9HXU8-F1
#
_entry.id   AF-A0A9D9HXU8-F1
#
_cell.length_a   1.000
_cell.length_b   1.000
_cell.length_c   1.000
_cell.angle_alpha   90.00
_cell.angle_beta   90.00
_cell.angle_gamma   90.00
#
_symmetry.space_group_name_H-M   'P 1'
#
loop_
_entity.id
_entity.type
_entity.pdbx_description
1 polymer ?
#
loop_
_entity_poly.entity_id
_entity_poly.type
_entity_poly.pdbx_seq_one_letter_code
_entity_poly.pdbx_strand_id
1 'polypeptide(L)'
;MIYKLNIHTDLQITSLEDLEKLQPFLEDSTLKINKSQIARELKKDRRTIDKYLKGYKKSKQRIRSSYLDAYYDIIKEPTSNQQIFYYKSTLWQYLTDNHGLTCPESSFRRYISKHPEFQV
;
A
#
# COMPACT_ATOMS: atom_id res chain seq x y z
N MET A 1 14.34 41.50 -9.26
CA MET A 1 13.50 41.77 -8.06
C MET A 1 13.61 40.57 -7.14
N ILE A 2 14.09 40.75 -5.91
CA ILE A 2 14.13 39.69 -4.90
C ILE A 2 12.96 39.94 -3.96
N TYR A 3 11.94 39.08 -4.01
CA TYR A 3 10.84 39.10 -3.04
C TYR A 3 11.23 38.24 -1.84
N LYS A 4 11.43 38.88 -0.68
CA LYS A 4 11.58 38.17 0.60
C LYS A 4 10.20 38.05 1.25
N LEU A 5 9.58 36.88 1.11
CA LEU A 5 8.37 36.52 1.85
C LEU A 5 8.78 36.05 3.24
N ASN A 6 8.40 36.78 4.28
CA ASN A 6 8.57 36.37 5.67
C ASN A 6 7.28 35.65 6.11
N ILE A 7 7.21 34.35 5.83
CA ILE A 7 6.02 33.56 6.13
C ILE A 7 6.11 33.09 7.58
N HIS A 8 5.27 33.66 8.45
CA HIS A 8 5.05 33.15 9.80
C HIS A 8 4.04 31.99 9.73
N THR A 9 4.53 30.77 9.52
CA THR A 9 3.70 29.56 9.56
C THR A 9 3.82 28.86 10.90
N ASP A 10 2.72 28.81 11.65
CA ASP A 10 2.60 27.95 12.82
C ASP A 10 2.23 26.53 12.38
N LEU A 11 3.13 25.57 12.63
CA LEU A 11 2.91 24.15 12.35
C LEU A 11 2.55 23.43 13.64
N GLN A 12 1.30 23.01 13.75
CA GLN A 12 0.84 22.17 14.86
C GLN A 12 1.03 20.69 14.52
N ILE A 13 1.71 19.97 15.40
CA ILE A 13 1.97 18.53 15.29
C ILE A 13 1.26 17.86 16.46
N THR A 14 0.15 17.20 16.19
CA THR A 14 -0.62 16.49 17.23
C THR A 14 -0.52 14.97 17.09
N SER A 15 -0.19 14.50 15.89
CA SER A 15 -0.12 13.08 15.54
C SER A 15 1.23 12.69 14.90
N LEU A 16 1.45 11.37 14.74
CA LEU A 16 2.63 10.86 14.05
C LEU A 16 2.56 11.11 12.54
N GLU A 17 1.36 11.10 11.98
CA GLU A 17 1.10 11.37 10.58
C GLU A 17 1.45 12.82 10.21
N ASP A 18 1.32 13.76 11.14
CA ASP A 18 1.71 15.16 10.92
C ASP A 18 3.22 15.35 10.73
N LEU A 19 4.04 14.38 11.12
CA LEU A 19 5.50 14.45 10.94
C LEU A 19 5.92 14.43 9.47
N GLU A 20 5.08 13.91 8.57
CA GLU A 20 5.31 13.98 7.12
C GLU A 20 5.40 15.44 6.64
N LYS A 21 4.70 16.39 7.29
CA LYS A 21 4.76 17.83 6.97
C LYS A 21 6.13 18.44 7.22
N LEU A 22 6.95 17.82 8.08
CA LEU A 22 8.30 18.29 8.39
C LEU A 22 9.36 17.80 7.39
N GLN A 23 9.00 16.87 6.51
CA GLN A 23 9.94 16.27 5.54
C GLN A 23 10.55 17.28 4.55
N PRO A 24 9.81 18.22 3.95
CA PRO A 24 10.40 19.21 3.04
C PRO A 24 11.48 20.08 3.70
N PHE A 25 11.28 20.44 4.97
CA PHE A 25 12.22 21.26 5.73
C PHE A 25 13.52 20.52 6.10
N LEU A 26 13.47 19.18 6.14
CA LEU A 26 14.64 18.32 6.29
C LEU A 26 15.45 18.26 4.98
N GLU A 27 14.77 18.13 3.84
CA GLU A 27 15.40 18.04 2.52
C GLU A 27 16.11 19.35 2.15
N ASP A 28 15.44 20.49 2.37
CA ASP A 28 16.02 21.81 2.13
C ASP A 28 17.07 22.21 3.19
N SER A 29 17.31 21.37 4.21
CA SER A 29 18.19 21.61 5.37
C SER A 29 17.92 22.94 6.09
N THR A 30 16.73 23.50 5.90
CA THR A 30 16.35 24.82 6.42
C THR A 30 16.09 24.77 7.92
N LEU A 31 15.71 23.62 8.46
CA LEU A 31 15.28 23.50 9.85
C LEU A 31 15.92 22.31 10.59
N LYS A 32 16.58 22.62 11.72
CA LYS A 32 17.13 21.60 12.63
C LYS A 32 16.05 21.12 13.59
N ILE A 33 15.45 19.96 13.30
CA ILE A 33 14.37 19.38 14.11
C ILE A 33 14.89 18.76 15.41
N ASN A 34 14.33 19.15 16.55
CA ASN A 34 14.60 18.51 17.84
C ASN A 34 13.73 17.25 18.04
N LYS A 35 14.21 16.12 17.53
CA LYS A 35 13.50 14.82 17.58
C LYS A 35 13.16 14.37 19.01
N SER A 36 14.01 14.71 19.99
CA SER A 36 13.81 14.28 21.39
C SER A 36 12.68 15.05 22.07
N GLN A 37 12.47 16.32 21.71
CA GLN A 37 11.35 17.10 22.22
C GLN A 37 10.02 16.57 21.68
N ILE A 38 9.93 16.39 20.36
CA ILE A 38 8.75 15.82 19.69
C ILE A 38 8.38 14.45 20.27
N ALA A 39 9.37 13.61 20.54
CA ALA A 39 9.16 12.30 21.15
C ALA A 39 8.48 12.38 22.53
N ARG A 40 8.86 13.35 23.37
CA ARG A 40 8.25 13.58 24.70
C ARG A 40 6.83 14.11 24.56
N GLU A 41 6.61 15.08 23.67
CA GLU A 41 5.30 15.68 23.44
C GLU A 41 4.29 14.65 22.91
N LEU A 42 4.69 13.82 21.94
CA LEU A 42 3.86 12.75 21.39
C LEU A 42 3.82 11.48 22.25
N LYS A 43 4.59 11.42 23.35
CA LYS A 43 4.79 10.22 24.18
C LYS A 43 5.14 8.97 23.35
N LYS A 44 6.03 9.13 22.37
CA LYS A 44 6.52 8.06 21.49
C LYS A 44 8.02 7.88 21.61
N ASP A 45 8.51 6.71 21.23
CA ASP A 45 9.94 6.46 21.16
C ASP A 45 10.59 7.34 20.07
N ARG A 46 11.80 7.85 20.36
CA ARG A 46 12.56 8.70 19.43
C ARG A 46 12.78 8.02 18.08
N ARG A 47 13.00 6.70 18.04
CA ARG A 47 13.19 5.95 16.78
C ARG A 47 11.90 5.92 15.95
N THR A 48 10.74 5.95 16.61
CA THR A 48 9.45 6.08 15.92
C THR A 48 9.35 7.44 15.24
N ILE A 49 9.71 8.52 15.94
CA ILE A 49 9.74 9.87 15.34
C ILE A 49 10.67 9.91 14.13
N ASP A 50 11.91 9.39 14.27
CA ASP A 50 12.88 9.35 13.17
C ASP A 50 12.37 8.54 11.96
N LYS A 51 11.67 7.42 12.22
CA LYS A 51 11.06 6.58 11.19
C LYS A 51 9.96 7.34 10.43
N TYR A 52 9.07 8.03 11.12
CA TYR A 52 7.98 8.80 10.51
C TYR A 52 8.47 10.06 9.79
N LEU A 53 9.50 10.73 10.29
CA LEU A 53 10.15 11.86 9.60
C LEU A 53 10.76 11.46 8.24
N LYS A 54 11.11 10.19 8.05
CA LYS A 54 11.61 9.64 6.77
C LYS A 54 10.50 9.19 5.82
N GLY A 55 9.25 9.58 6.08
CA GLY A 55 8.10 9.24 5.22
C GLY A 55 7.51 7.85 5.49
N TYR A 56 7.77 7.25 6.66
CA TYR A 56 7.09 5.99 7.00
C TYR A 56 5.62 6.22 7.33
N LYS A 57 4.76 5.47 6.63
CA LYS A 57 3.33 5.41 6.91
C LYS A 57 2.94 4.01 7.36
N LYS A 58 2.29 3.90 8.52
CA LYS A 58 1.80 2.62 9.01
C LYS A 58 0.62 2.16 8.15
N SER A 59 0.75 1.00 7.50
CA SER A 59 -0.39 0.38 6.84
C SER A 59 -1.44 -0.05 7.87
N LYS A 60 -2.72 0.24 7.58
CA LYS A 60 -3.86 -0.25 8.36
C LYS A 60 -4.11 -1.73 8.15
N GLN A 61 -3.76 -2.24 6.96
CA GLN A 61 -4.02 -3.62 6.54
C GLN A 61 -2.73 -4.36 6.25
N ARG A 62 -2.68 -5.64 6.63
CA ARG A 62 -1.58 -6.51 6.24
C ARG A 62 -1.72 -6.84 4.75
N ILE A 63 -0.72 -6.42 3.97
CA ILE A 63 -0.56 -6.90 2.59
C ILE A 63 0.06 -8.30 2.69
N ARG A 64 -0.64 -9.31 2.18
CA ARG A 64 -0.18 -10.70 2.12
C ARG A 64 -0.46 -11.21 0.72
N SER A 65 0.56 -11.77 0.08
CA SER A 65 0.39 -12.48 -1.19
C SER A 65 -0.43 -13.76 -0.97
N SER A 66 -1.37 -13.99 -1.88
CA SER A 66 -2.04 -15.26 -2.02
C SER A 66 -1.13 -16.23 -2.79
N TYR A 67 -1.28 -17.54 -2.57
CA TYR A 67 -0.65 -18.52 -3.47
C TYR A 67 -1.22 -18.44 -4.89
N LEU A 68 -2.43 -17.86 -5.04
CA LEU A 68 -3.06 -17.61 -6.34
C LEU A 68 -2.39 -16.46 -7.11
N ASP A 69 -1.60 -15.61 -6.45
CA ASP A 69 -0.88 -14.53 -7.13
C ASP A 69 0.16 -15.07 -8.13
N ALA A 70 0.68 -16.28 -7.89
CA ALA A 70 1.56 -16.96 -8.84
C ALA A 70 0.86 -17.35 -10.15
N TYR A 71 -0.46 -17.47 -10.14
CA TYR A 71 -1.29 -17.81 -11.30
C TYR A 71 -1.94 -16.59 -11.94
N TYR A 72 -1.61 -15.38 -11.47
CA TYR A 72 -2.27 -14.14 -11.89
C TYR A 72 -2.20 -13.93 -13.41
N ASP A 73 -1.02 -14.10 -14.00
CA ASP A 73 -0.84 -13.92 -15.45
C ASP A 73 -1.59 -15.00 -16.26
N ILE A 74 -1.56 -16.24 -15.76
CA ILE A 74 -2.27 -17.39 -16.35
C ILE A 74 -3.79 -17.23 -16.26
N ILE A 75 -4.29 -16.54 -15.23
CA ILE A 75 -5.72 -16.21 -15.10
C ILE A 75 -6.09 -15.05 -16.04
N LYS A 76 -5.18 -14.09 -16.22
CA LYS A 76 -5.40 -12.88 -17.02
C LYS A 76 -5.53 -13.16 -18.51
N GLU A 77 -4.65 -14.00 -19.07
CA GLU A 77 -4.64 -14.37 -20.49
C GLU A 77 -6.01 -14.93 -20.99
N PRO A 78 -6.58 -15.98 -20.39
CA PRO A 78 -7.86 -16.56 -20.82
C PRO A 78 -9.05 -15.64 -20.54
N THR A 79 -8.97 -14.74 -19.55
CA THR A 79 -10.02 -13.77 -19.25
C THR A 79 -10.15 -12.70 -20.35
N SER A 80 -9.08 -12.43 -21.11
CA SER A 80 -9.14 -11.55 -22.28
C SER A 80 -9.98 -12.12 -23.42
N ASN A 81 -10.06 -13.45 -23.54
CA ASN A 81 -10.86 -14.15 -24.54
C ASN A 81 -12.19 -14.59 -23.90
N GLN A 82 -13.04 -13.61 -23.56
CA GLN A 82 -14.28 -13.74 -22.78
C GLN A 82 -15.24 -14.86 -23.23
N GLN A 83 -15.11 -15.33 -24.47
CA GLN A 83 -15.98 -16.36 -25.05
C GLN A 83 -15.67 -17.79 -24.55
N ILE A 84 -14.44 -18.09 -24.12
CA ILE A 84 -14.02 -19.47 -23.76
C ILE A 84 -14.28 -19.77 -22.28
N PHE A 85 -14.19 -18.76 -21.40
CA PHE A 85 -14.29 -18.92 -19.95
C PHE A 85 -15.36 -18.03 -19.33
N TYR A 86 -16.60 -18.16 -19.82
CA TYR A 86 -17.74 -17.41 -19.30
C TYR A 86 -18.03 -17.71 -17.81
N TYR A 87 -17.73 -18.93 -17.36
CA TYR A 87 -17.96 -19.34 -15.97
C TYR A 87 -16.66 -19.49 -15.19
N LYS A 88 -16.65 -18.94 -13.96
CA LYS A 88 -15.52 -19.05 -13.01
C LYS A 88 -15.15 -20.51 -12.68
N SER A 89 -16.13 -21.41 -12.70
CA SER A 89 -15.93 -22.85 -12.48
C SER A 89 -15.12 -23.50 -13.61
N THR A 90 -15.40 -23.14 -14.86
CA THR A 90 -14.68 -23.65 -16.04
C THR A 90 -13.21 -23.18 -16.02
N LEU A 91 -12.97 -21.92 -15.65
CA LEU A 91 -11.61 -21.40 -15.50
C LEU A 91 -10.84 -22.11 -14.36
N TRP A 92 -11.50 -22.33 -13.23
CA TRP A 92 -10.90 -23.07 -12.11
C TRP A 92 -10.53 -24.51 -12.52
N GLN A 93 -11.42 -25.20 -13.23
CA GLN A 93 -11.18 -26.55 -13.70
C GLN A 93 -10.00 -26.59 -14.68
N TYR A 94 -9.96 -25.67 -15.65
CA TYR A 94 -8.84 -25.54 -16.59
C TYR A 94 -7.49 -25.36 -15.88
N LEU A 95 -7.43 -24.50 -14.84
CA LEU A 95 -6.22 -24.27 -14.06
C LEU A 95 -5.81 -25.49 -13.22
N THR A 96 -6.79 -26.25 -12.74
CA THR A 96 -6.54 -27.48 -11.99
C THR A 96 -5.96 -28.56 -12.90
N ASP A 97 -6.56 -28.72 -14.08
CA ASP A 97 -6.23 -29.80 -15.02
C ASP A 97 -4.89 -29.54 -15.76
N ASN A 98 -4.61 -28.29 -16.15
CA ASN A 98 -3.43 -27.95 -16.97
C ASN A 98 -2.27 -27.34 -16.19
N HIS A 99 -2.56 -26.62 -15.10
CA HIS A 99 -1.56 -25.86 -14.35
C HIS A 99 -1.35 -26.37 -12.91
N GLY A 100 -2.01 -27.47 -12.53
CA GLY A 100 -1.81 -28.12 -11.24
C GLY A 100 -2.32 -27.32 -10.05
N LEU A 101 -3.35 -26.49 -10.26
CA LEU A 101 -3.92 -25.67 -9.19
C LEU A 101 -4.58 -26.57 -8.11
N THR A 102 -4.06 -26.54 -6.88
CA THR A 102 -4.59 -27.34 -5.76
C THR A 102 -5.65 -26.62 -4.91
N CYS A 103 -6.02 -25.40 -5.33
CA CYS A 103 -6.99 -24.53 -4.68
C CYS A 103 -8.39 -25.13 -4.66
N PRO A 104 -9.14 -25.08 -3.54
CA PRO A 104 -10.58 -25.29 -3.57
C PRO A 104 -11.30 -24.19 -4.36
N GLU A 105 -12.33 -24.54 -5.14
CA GLU A 105 -13.08 -23.58 -5.97
C GLU A 105 -13.57 -22.35 -5.17
N SER A 106 -14.02 -22.53 -3.92
CA SER A 106 -14.46 -21.45 -3.05
C SER A 106 -13.38 -20.38 -2.80
N SER A 107 -12.12 -20.81 -2.65
CA SER A 107 -10.97 -19.92 -2.46
C SER A 107 -10.63 -19.18 -3.75
N PHE A 108 -10.72 -19.88 -4.88
CA PHE A 108 -10.54 -19.28 -6.21
C PHE A 108 -11.61 -18.21 -6.49
N ARG A 109 -12.88 -18.52 -6.26
CA ARG A 109 -13.99 -17.56 -6.45
C ARG A 109 -13.80 -16.32 -5.58
N ARG A 110 -13.39 -16.48 -4.32
CA ARG A 110 -13.08 -15.36 -3.42
C ARG A 110 -11.93 -14.51 -3.95
N TYR A 111 -10.92 -15.13 -4.56
CA TYR A 111 -9.80 -14.42 -5.18
C TYR A 111 -10.28 -13.59 -6.37
N ILE A 112 -10.97 -14.19 -7.32
CA ILE A 112 -11.56 -13.48 -8.47
C ILE A 112 -12.46 -12.33 -8.02
N SER A 113 -13.27 -12.51 -6.97
CA SER A 113 -14.11 -11.43 -6.44
C SER A 113 -13.32 -10.26 -5.82
N LYS A 114 -12.08 -10.46 -5.39
CA LYS A 114 -11.21 -9.39 -4.87
C LYS A 114 -10.48 -8.62 -5.96
N HIS A 115 -10.38 -9.18 -7.16
CA HIS A 115 -9.69 -8.64 -8.31
C HIS A 115 -10.73 -8.18 -9.35
N PRO A 116 -11.10 -6.89 -9.37
CA PRO A 116 -12.13 -6.37 -10.28
C PRO A 116 -11.78 -6.61 -11.75
N GLU A 117 -10.48 -6.67 -12.06
CA GLU A 117 -9.95 -6.98 -13.39
C GLU A 117 -10.32 -8.36 -13.93
N PHE A 118 -10.72 -9.29 -13.06
CA PHE A 118 -11.21 -10.62 -13.44
C PHE A 118 -12.73 -10.76 -13.33
N GLN A 119 -13.43 -9.68 -13.00
CA GLN A 119 -14.88 -9.64 -13.03
C GLN A 119 -15.33 -9.25 -14.45
N VAL A 120 -15.55 -10.27 -15.28
CA VAL A 120 -16.31 -10.17 -16.53
C VAL A 120 -17.80 -10.17 -16.22
#